data_AF-A0A5N7ZCJ0-F1
#
_entry.id   AF-A0A5N7ZCJ0-F1
#
_cell.length_a   1.000
_cell.length_b   1.000
_cell.length_c   1.000
_cell.angle_alpha   90.00
_cell.angle_beta   90.00
_cell.angle_gamma   90.00
#
_symmetry.space_group_name_H-M   'P 1'
#
loop_
_entity.id
_entity.type
_entity.pdbx_description
1 polymer ?
#
loop_
_entity_poly.entity_id
_entity_poly.type
_entity_poly.pdbx_seq_one_letter_code
_entity_poly.pdbx_strand_id
1 'polypeptide(L)'
;MGKKITLFIILSALLSATPVLSQEPFIGSATEVGFTEGALSVSLSGAANYTIPLQLPPGINGVVPKIGISYNSQSGVGMLGYGWNLTGLSAIARVPSTKFHD
;
A
#
# COMPACT_ATOMS: atom_id res chain seq x y z
N MET A 1 10.82 33.82 48.61
CA MET A 1 10.13 33.77 47.30
C MET A 1 10.38 32.47 46.51
N GLY A 2 10.76 31.35 47.15
CA GLY A 2 11.16 30.12 46.43
C GLY A 2 10.15 28.96 46.43
N LYS A 3 9.30 28.84 47.46
CA LYS A 3 8.40 27.67 47.62
C LYS A 3 7.14 27.69 46.75
N LYS A 4 6.66 28.88 46.34
CA LYS A 4 5.46 29.01 45.49
C LYS A 4 5.72 28.71 44.01
N ILE A 5 6.95 28.96 43.53
CA ILE A 5 7.40 28.68 42.16
C ILE A 5 7.66 27.19 41.94
N THR A 6 8.27 26.50 42.92
CA THR A 6 8.44 25.04 42.87
C THR A 6 7.11 24.29 42.88
N LEU A 7 6.11 24.76 43.64
CA LEU A 7 4.79 24.12 43.67
C LEU A 7 4.01 24.31 42.36
N PHE A 8 4.19 25.44 41.66
CA PHE A 8 3.58 25.69 40.35
C PHE A 8 4.18 24.82 39.23
N ILE A 9 5.48 24.53 39.30
CA ILE A 9 6.18 23.66 38.33
C ILE A 9 5.82 22.18 38.54
N ILE A 10 5.60 21.75 39.78
CA ILE A 10 5.17 20.38 40.07
C ILE A 10 3.69 20.18 39.72
N LEU A 11 2.85 21.22 39.87
CA LEU A 11 1.43 21.15 39.54
C LEU A 11 1.16 21.21 38.02
N SER A 12 2.04 21.82 37.22
CA SER A 12 1.92 21.81 35.75
C SER A 12 2.39 20.52 35.10
N ALA A 13 3.20 19.70 35.78
CA ALA A 13 3.74 18.45 35.26
C ALA A 13 2.78 17.25 35.34
N LEU A 14 1.60 17.42 35.96
CA LEU A 14 0.59 16.36 36.14
C LEU A 14 -0.56 16.42 35.14
N LEU A 15 -0.58 17.38 34.20
CA LEU A 15 -1.74 17.62 33.32
C LEU A 15 -1.58 17.14 31.87
N SER A 16 -0.46 16.53 31.47
CA SER A 16 -0.20 16.21 30.05
C SER A 16 0.14 14.75 29.74
N ALA A 17 -0.65 13.82 30.28
CA ALA A 17 -0.65 12.44 29.80
C ALA A 17 -2.03 11.79 30.01
N THR A 18 -3.04 12.25 29.27
CA THR A 18 -4.18 11.38 29.00
C THR A 18 -3.68 10.24 28.12
N PRO A 19 -3.89 8.97 28.47
CA PRO A 19 -3.67 7.90 27.52
C PRO A 19 -4.67 8.12 26.40
N VAL A 20 -4.20 8.53 25.22
CA VAL A 20 -4.96 8.30 24.00
C VAL A 20 -5.13 6.80 23.94
N LEU A 21 -6.37 6.33 24.13
CA LEU A 21 -6.72 4.97 23.79
C LEU A 21 -6.37 4.85 22.31
N SER A 22 -5.33 4.09 21.98
CA SER A 22 -5.02 3.72 20.61
C SER A 22 -6.31 3.18 20.02
N GLN A 23 -6.94 3.94 19.13
CA GLN A 23 -8.05 3.41 18.37
C GLN A 23 -7.43 2.44 17.37
N GLU A 24 -7.30 1.19 17.81
CA GLU A 24 -7.03 0.07 16.94
C GLU A 24 -8.00 0.20 15.76
N PRO A 25 -7.51 0.16 14.52
CA PRO A 25 -8.40 0.19 13.37
C PRO A 25 -9.45 -0.90 13.56
N PHE A 26 -10.73 -0.52 13.47
CA PHE A 26 -11.81 -1.50 13.43
C PHE A 26 -11.65 -2.30 12.13
N ILE A 27 -10.88 -3.38 12.21
CA ILE A 27 -10.94 -4.48 11.28
C ILE A 27 -12.10 -5.30 11.78
N GLY A 28 -13.25 -5.20 11.11
CA GLY A 28 -14.42 -6.01 11.42
C GLY A 28 -14.00 -7.46 11.62
N SER A 29 -14.57 -8.13 12.62
CA SER A 29 -14.27 -9.52 12.95
C SER A 29 -14.77 -10.42 11.80
N ALA A 30 -14.03 -10.41 10.69
CA ALA A 30 -14.13 -11.37 9.63
C ALA A 30 -13.13 -12.47 9.99
N THR A 31 -13.69 -13.58 10.48
CA THR A 31 -12.98 -14.79 10.93
C THR A 31 -12.13 -15.45 9.85
N GLU A 32 -12.13 -14.92 8.63
CA GLU A 32 -11.21 -15.26 7.56
C GLU A 32 -11.14 -14.08 6.56
N VAL A 33 -10.53 -12.96 6.96
CA VAL A 33 -10.01 -12.04 5.93
C VAL A 33 -8.84 -12.76 5.28
N GLY A 34 -9.05 -13.29 4.08
CA GLY A 34 -7.95 -13.86 3.30
C GLY A 34 -6.83 -12.83 3.20
N PHE A 35 -5.64 -13.17 3.68
CA PHE A 35 -4.45 -12.34 3.47
C PHE A 35 -3.96 -12.61 2.06
N THR A 36 -3.93 -11.60 1.19
CA THR A 36 -3.25 -11.74 -0.10
C THR A 36 -1.77 -11.48 0.15
N GLU A 37 -0.95 -12.52 0.01
CA GLU A 37 0.50 -12.43 0.23
C GLU A 37 1.14 -11.41 -0.73
N GLY A 38 1.41 -10.21 -0.23
CA GLY A 38 2.07 -9.15 -0.99
C GLY A 38 3.58 -9.14 -0.74
N ALA A 39 4.38 -9.06 -1.81
CA ALA A 39 5.83 -8.91 -1.72
C ALA A 39 6.24 -7.45 -1.89
N LEU A 40 6.82 -6.85 -0.85
CA LEU A 40 7.43 -5.52 -0.91
C LEU A 40 8.92 -5.63 -1.24
N SER A 41 9.41 -4.81 -2.17
CA SER A 41 10.84 -4.65 -2.42
C SER A 41 11.19 -3.22 -2.80
N VAL A 42 12.45 -2.84 -2.59
CA VAL A 42 12.99 -1.54 -3.03
C VAL A 42 14.03 -1.81 -4.11
N SER A 43 13.90 -1.16 -5.27
CA SER A 43 14.88 -1.31 -6.35
C SER A 43 16.18 -0.55 -6.04
N LEU A 44 17.26 -0.87 -6.76
CA LEU A 44 18.52 -0.11 -6.67
C LEU A 44 18.34 1.37 -7.08
N SER A 45 17.31 1.69 -7.87
CA SER A 45 16.94 3.07 -8.23
C SER A 45 16.07 3.77 -7.17
N GLY A 46 15.82 3.13 -6.01
CA GLY A 46 14.98 3.67 -4.94
C GLY A 46 13.48 3.60 -5.21
N ALA A 47 13.01 2.78 -6.16
CA ALA A 47 11.58 2.59 -6.39
C ALA A 47 11.01 1.62 -5.35
N ALA A 48 9.90 1.99 -4.71
CA ALA A 48 9.12 1.05 -3.93
C ALA A 48 8.28 0.19 -4.87
N ASN A 49 8.43 -1.12 -4.76
CA ASN A 49 7.69 -2.11 -5.55
C ASN A 49 6.82 -2.95 -4.62
N TYR A 50 5.60 -3.26 -5.04
CA TYR A 50 4.69 -4.14 -4.32
C TYR A 50 4.03 -5.10 -5.31
N THR A 51 4.01 -6.40 -5.04
CA THR A 51 3.36 -7.38 -5.93
C THR A 51 2.37 -8.21 -5.13
N ILE A 52 1.14 -8.31 -5.64
CA ILE A 52 0.03 -9.06 -5.05
C ILE A 52 -0.40 -10.11 -6.09
N PRO A 53 0.00 -11.38 -5.96
CA PRO A 53 -0.47 -12.44 -6.85
C PRO A 53 -1.94 -12.76 -6.54
N LEU A 54 -2.75 -12.98 -7.57
CA LEU A 54 -4.13 -13.43 -7.40
C LEU A 54 -4.19 -14.95 -7.46
N GLN A 55 -4.62 -15.61 -6.39
CA GLN A 55 -4.91 -17.04 -6.43
C GLN A 55 -6.23 -17.25 -7.20
N LEU A 56 -6.14 -17.96 -8.32
CA LEU A 56 -7.28 -18.29 -9.17
C LEU A 56 -7.52 -19.80 -9.19
N PRO A 57 -8.77 -20.25 -9.19
CA PRO A 57 -9.07 -21.68 -9.35
C PRO A 57 -8.63 -22.17 -10.74
N PRO A 58 -8.29 -23.45 -10.88
CA PRO A 58 -7.96 -24.01 -12.18
C PRO A 58 -9.15 -23.95 -13.13
N GLY A 59 -8.90 -23.44 -14.34
CA GLY A 59 -9.89 -23.42 -15.42
C GLY A 59 -10.07 -24.78 -16.09
N ILE A 60 -10.82 -24.78 -17.20
CA ILE A 60 -11.02 -25.96 -18.05
C ILE A 60 -9.64 -26.50 -18.48
N ASN A 61 -9.46 -27.82 -18.40
CA ASN A 61 -8.19 -28.51 -18.66
C ASN A 61 -7.01 -28.11 -17.74
N GLY A 62 -7.27 -27.57 -16.55
CA GLY A 62 -6.22 -27.27 -15.57
C GLY A 62 -5.38 -26.03 -15.91
N VAL A 63 -5.82 -25.21 -16.87
CA VAL A 63 -5.16 -23.95 -17.21
C VAL A 63 -5.41 -22.94 -16.09
N VAL A 64 -4.35 -22.45 -15.46
CA VAL A 64 -4.41 -21.40 -14.42
C VAL A 64 -3.72 -20.14 -14.96
N PRO A 65 -4.45 -19.06 -15.25
CA PRO A 65 -3.82 -17.81 -15.65
C PRO A 65 -3.06 -17.21 -14.47
N LYS A 66 -1.83 -16.75 -14.72
CA LYS A 66 -1.01 -16.05 -13.71
C LYS A 66 -1.27 -14.56 -13.81
N ILE A 67 -2.20 -14.06 -13.00
CA ILE A 67 -2.57 -12.64 -12.95
C ILE A 67 -2.21 -12.10 -11.57
N GLY A 68 -1.81 -10.83 -11.50
CA GLY A 68 -1.47 -10.17 -10.25
C GLY A 68 -1.59 -8.66 -10.34
N ILE A 69 -1.47 -7.98 -9.22
CA ILE A 69 -1.41 -6.53 -9.14
C ILE A 69 0.03 -6.14 -8.80
N SER A 70 0.60 -5.19 -9.54
CA SER A 70 1.93 -4.66 -9.28
C SER A 70 1.88 -3.15 -9.04
N TYR A 71 2.58 -2.69 -8.02
CA TYR A 71 2.88 -1.30 -7.74
C TYR A 71 4.35 -1.00 -8.04
N ASN A 72 4.61 0.17 -8.59
CA ASN A 72 5.93 0.78 -8.65
C ASN A 72 5.79 2.30 -8.47
N SER A 73 6.48 2.85 -7.46
CA SER A 73 6.36 4.28 -7.10
C SER A 73 6.91 5.25 -8.15
N GLN A 74 7.67 4.78 -9.12
CA GLN A 74 8.24 5.55 -10.22
C GLN A 74 7.47 5.32 -11.54
N SER A 75 6.44 4.48 -11.52
CA SER A 75 5.62 4.19 -12.69
C SER A 75 4.52 5.22 -12.87
N GLY A 76 4.12 5.44 -14.13
CA GLY A 76 3.06 6.36 -14.51
C GLY A 76 1.65 5.81 -14.20
N VAL A 77 0.66 6.29 -14.95
CA VAL A 77 -0.73 5.79 -14.86
C VAL A 77 -0.82 4.41 -15.50
N GLY A 78 -1.13 3.39 -14.71
CA GLY A 78 -1.49 2.06 -15.19
C GLY A 78 -3.00 1.84 -15.20
N MET A 79 -3.43 0.61 -15.52
CA MET A 79 -4.85 0.26 -15.61
C MET A 79 -5.62 0.43 -14.29
N LEU A 80 -4.91 0.37 -13.16
CA LEU A 80 -5.48 0.45 -11.81
C LEU A 80 -5.19 1.80 -11.13
N GLY A 81 -4.61 2.77 -11.87
CA GLY A 81 -4.25 4.09 -11.37
C GLY A 81 -2.75 4.37 -11.37
N TYR A 82 -2.36 5.47 -10.74
CA TYR A 82 -0.94 5.88 -10.64
C TYR A 82 -0.11 4.86 -9.87
N GLY A 83 1.01 4.45 -10.45
CA GLY A 83 1.92 3.46 -9.87
C GLY A 83 1.39 2.03 -9.86
N TRP A 84 0.09 1.81 -10.05
CA TRP A 84 -0.57 0.50 -9.99
C TRP A 84 -0.90 -0.03 -11.38
N ASN A 85 -0.56 -1.29 -11.63
CA ASN A 85 -0.88 -1.96 -12.87
C ASN A 85 -1.33 -3.40 -12.64
N LEU A 86 -2.13 -3.91 -13.58
CA LEU A 86 -2.53 -5.30 -13.64
C LEU A 86 -1.50 -6.09 -14.47
N THR A 87 -1.00 -7.20 -13.94
CA THR A 87 0.00 -8.07 -14.58
C THR A 87 -0.64 -9.35 -15.09
N GLY A 88 -0.01 -10.00 -16.07
CA GLY A 88 -0.50 -11.27 -16.62
C GLY A 88 -1.52 -11.13 -17.76
N LEU A 89 -1.83 -9.89 -18.17
CA LEU A 89 -2.67 -9.59 -19.33
C LEU A 89 -1.84 -9.00 -20.47
N SER A 90 -2.30 -9.23 -21.70
CA SER A 90 -1.78 -8.53 -22.88
C SER A 90 -2.62 -7.28 -23.13
N ALA A 91 -1.98 -6.17 -23.51
CA ALA A 91 -2.65 -4.93 -23.87
C ALA A 91 -2.04 -4.34 -25.14
N ILE A 92 -2.87 -3.71 -25.97
CA ILE A 92 -2.45 -2.90 -27.11
C ILE A 92 -2.66 -1.44 -26.72
N ALA A 93 -1.58 -0.66 -26.69
CA ALA A 93 -1.63 0.77 -26.43
C ALA A 93 -1.27 1.55 -27.68
N ARG A 94 -1.94 2.68 -27.90
CA ARG A 94 -1.53 3.63 -28.94
C ARG A 94 -0.22 4.28 -28.52
N VAL A 95 0.74 4.32 -29.42
CA VAL A 95 1.95 5.13 -29.26
C VAL A 95 1.73 6.51 -29.90
N PRO A 96 2.46 7.56 -29.47
CA PRO A 96 2.41 8.85 -30.16
C PRO A 96 2.83 8.68 -31.62
N SER A 97 2.12 9.34 -32.53
CA SER A 97 2.55 9.44 -33.93
C SER A 97 3.90 10.13 -34.00
N THR A 98 4.78 9.61 -34.85
CA THR A 98 6.08 10.20 -35.15
C THR A 98 6.08 10.68 -36.60
N LYS A 99 7.01 11.56 -36.97
CA LYS A 99 7.14 12.04 -38.37
C LYS A 99 7.19 10.92 -39.41
N PHE A 100 7.62 9.71 -39.01
CA PHE A 100 7.82 8.57 -39.89
C PHE A 100 6.82 7.43 -39.69
N HIS A 101 5.97 7.49 -38.67
CA HIS A 101 5.02 6.43 -38.34
C HIS A 101 3.72 7.05 -37.79
N ASP A 102 2.60 6.78 -38.46
CA ASP A 102 1.24 7.09 -38.01
C ASP A 102 0.86 6.23 -36.79
#